data_AF-A0A367M6Z3-F1
#
_entry.id   AF-A0A367M6Z3-F1
#
_cell.length_a   1.000
_cell.length_b   1.000
_cell.length_c   1.000
_cell.angle_alpha   90.00
_cell.angle_beta   90.00
_cell.angle_gamma   90.00
#
_symmetry.space_group_name_H-M   'P 1'
#
loop_
_entity.id
_entity.type
_entity.pdbx_description
1 polymer ?
#
loop_
_entity_poly.entity_id
_entity_poly.type
_entity_poly.pdbx_seq_one_letter_code
_entity_poly.pdbx_strand_id
1 'polypeptide(L)'
;SHLYTGTNNPTQDQDLNGIRFCETPWLLNPSDPTRQQVAAQWPQANGSMGRLYAMGVDAYRLAPRLPELKAVPSLQIDGLTGTLSLNPTQRIERQLQWAEFRNGQVQPLGTSSF
;
A
#
# COMPACT_ATOMS: atom_id res chain seq x y z
N SER A 1 15.40 5.96 -0.94
CA SER A 1 15.16 5.76 0.50
C SER A 1 13.95 4.84 0.63
N HIS A 2 14.16 3.59 1.04
CA HIS A 2 13.08 2.61 1.28
C HIS A 2 13.39 1.89 2.60
N LEU A 3 12.63 2.18 3.65
CA LEU A 3 12.81 1.56 4.97
C LEU A 3 12.42 0.08 4.99
N TYR A 4 11.45 -0.32 4.16
CA TYR A 4 10.97 -1.70 4.05
C TYR A 4 10.99 -2.17 2.59
N THR A 5 11.59 -3.33 2.35
CA THR A 5 11.79 -3.91 1.02
C THR A 5 10.67 -4.86 0.60
N GLY A 6 9.71 -5.14 1.48
CA GLY A 6 8.63 -6.11 1.28
C GLY A 6 8.90 -7.49 1.89
N THR A 7 10.09 -7.68 2.45
CA THR A 7 10.49 -8.91 3.16
C THR A 7 11.04 -8.54 4.53
N ASN A 8 10.52 -9.16 5.60
CA ASN A 8 11.09 -8.99 6.93
C ASN A 8 12.41 -9.75 7.03
N ASN A 9 13.44 -9.11 7.58
CA ASN A 9 14.68 -9.74 8.00
C ASN A 9 14.86 -9.46 9.50
N PRO A 10 14.30 -10.30 10.40
CA PRO A 10 14.22 -9.99 11.82
C PRO A 10 15.56 -9.66 12.49
N THR A 11 16.66 -10.27 12.03
CA THR A 11 18.01 -9.99 12.53
C THR A 11 18.55 -8.62 12.11
N GLN A 12 18.15 -8.11 10.94
CA GLN A 12 18.57 -6.81 10.43
C GLN A 12 17.59 -5.69 10.83
N ASP A 13 16.30 -6.02 10.92
CA ASP A 13 15.22 -5.08 11.19
C ASP A 13 15.03 -4.82 12.69
N GLN A 14 15.78 -5.51 13.56
CA GLN A 14 15.70 -5.33 15.01
C GLN A 14 16.13 -3.92 15.45
N ASP A 15 17.11 -3.33 14.75
CA ASP A 15 17.56 -1.95 14.98
C ASP A 15 16.51 -0.91 14.54
N LEU A 16 15.52 -1.33 13.75
CA LEU A 16 14.42 -0.47 13.28
C LEU A 16 13.21 -0.49 14.22
N ASN A 17 13.22 -1.30 15.29
CA ASN A 17 12.09 -1.41 16.22
C ASN A 17 11.62 -0.04 16.75
N GLY A 18 10.31 0.17 16.76
CA GLY A 18 9.67 1.43 17.18
C GLY A 18 9.61 2.50 16.09
N ILE A 19 10.31 2.34 14.95
CA ILE A 19 10.15 3.23 13.81
C ILE A 19 8.77 3.01 13.20
N ARG A 20 8.04 4.12 13.03
CA ARG A 20 6.75 4.17 12.35
C ARG A 20 6.90 4.79 10.97
N PHE A 21 6.22 4.20 10.00
CA PHE A 21 6.27 4.65 8.62
C PHE A 21 4.96 4.34 7.90
N CYS A 22 4.72 5.03 6.79
CA CYS A 22 3.58 4.78 5.94
C CYS A 22 3.95 3.77 4.85
N GLU A 23 3.06 2.82 4.58
CA GLU A 23 3.28 1.82 3.54
C GLU A 23 1.97 1.41 2.85
N THR A 24 2.09 0.88 1.63
CA THR A 24 0.95 0.45 0.83
C THR A 24 0.29 -0.80 1.40
N PRO A 25 -1.04 -0.94 1.27
CA PRO A 25 -1.75 -2.18 1.58
C PRO A 25 -1.13 -3.40 0.89
N TRP A 26 -0.58 -3.25 -0.32
CA TRP A 26 0.14 -4.30 -1.03
C TRP A 26 1.29 -4.93 -0.23
N LEU A 27 2.08 -4.14 0.49
CA LEU A 27 3.21 -4.65 1.27
C LEU A 27 2.81 -5.03 2.70
N LEU A 28 1.72 -4.44 3.22
CA LEU A 28 1.22 -4.68 4.57
C LEU A 28 0.23 -5.86 4.66
N ASN A 29 -0.43 -6.25 3.57
CA ASN A 29 -1.39 -7.34 3.51
C ASN A 29 -0.94 -8.42 2.50
N PRO A 30 -0.01 -9.30 2.87
CA PRO A 30 0.49 -10.33 1.96
C PRO A 30 -0.56 -11.38 1.56
N SER A 31 -1.66 -11.47 2.32
CA SER A 31 -2.80 -12.37 2.07
C SER A 31 -3.81 -11.85 1.04
N ASP A 32 -3.63 -10.64 0.49
CA ASP A 32 -4.51 -10.13 -0.57
C ASP A 32 -4.51 -11.08 -1.79
N PRO A 33 -5.70 -11.54 -2.27
CA PRO A 33 -5.77 -12.49 -3.38
C PRO A 33 -5.19 -11.97 -4.69
N THR A 34 -5.34 -10.66 -4.98
CA THR A 34 -4.79 -10.04 -6.18
C THR A 34 -3.27 -10.07 -6.11
N ARG A 35 -2.71 -9.73 -4.94
CA ARG A 35 -1.26 -9.83 -4.69
C ARG A 35 -0.75 -11.24 -4.88
N GLN A 36 -1.43 -12.25 -4.32
CA GLN A 36 -1.02 -13.65 -4.45
C GLN A 36 -1.01 -14.10 -5.92
N GLN A 37 -2.03 -13.75 -6.70
CA GLN A 37 -2.11 -14.09 -8.12
C GLN A 37 -0.98 -13.43 -8.94
N VAL A 38 -0.72 -12.14 -8.70
CA VAL A 38 0.36 -11.42 -9.37
C VAL A 38 1.72 -11.99 -8.96
N ALA A 39 1.94 -12.22 -7.67
CA ALA A 39 3.20 -12.74 -7.15
C ALA A 39 3.50 -14.18 -7.63
N ALA A 40 2.46 -14.99 -7.89
CA ALA A 40 2.62 -16.33 -8.46
C ALA A 40 3.17 -16.30 -9.90
N GLN A 41 2.86 -15.25 -10.67
CA GLN A 41 3.34 -15.07 -12.04
C GLN A 41 4.62 -14.23 -12.11
N TRP A 42 4.75 -13.25 -11.23
CA TRP A 42 5.88 -12.33 -11.13
C TRP A 42 6.39 -12.27 -9.68
N PRO A 43 7.33 -13.15 -9.30
CA PRO A 43 7.84 -13.21 -7.93
C PRO A 43 8.42 -11.89 -7.40
N GLN A 44 8.91 -11.02 -8.28
CA GLN A 44 9.43 -9.69 -7.92
C GLN A 44 8.37 -8.78 -7.29
N ALA A 45 7.08 -9.07 -7.51
CA ALA A 45 5.98 -8.33 -6.93
C ALA A 45 5.88 -8.49 -5.39
N ASN A 46 6.58 -9.47 -4.81
CA ASN A 46 6.72 -9.59 -3.35
C ASN A 46 7.68 -8.57 -2.72
N GLY A 47 8.57 -7.97 -3.51
CA GLY A 47 9.63 -7.10 -3.01
C GLY A 47 9.48 -5.65 -3.44
N SER A 48 10.61 -5.00 -3.75
CA SER A 48 10.68 -3.57 -4.10
C SER A 48 9.82 -3.17 -5.30
N MET A 49 9.61 -4.07 -6.27
CA MET A 49 8.76 -3.83 -7.45
C MET A 49 7.26 -3.91 -7.12
N GLY A 50 6.86 -4.49 -5.98
CA GLY A 50 5.46 -4.68 -5.61
C GLY A 50 4.62 -3.41 -5.65
N ARG A 51 5.21 -2.26 -5.30
CA ARG A 51 4.53 -0.95 -5.35
C ARG A 51 4.12 -0.55 -6.77
N LEU A 52 4.91 -0.91 -7.78
CA LEU A 52 4.60 -0.63 -9.19
C LEU A 52 3.51 -1.57 -9.71
N TYR A 53 3.51 -2.85 -9.29
CA TYR A 53 2.42 -3.77 -9.60
C TYR A 53 1.10 -3.30 -8.98
N ALA A 54 1.12 -2.92 -7.69
CA ALA A 54 -0.03 -2.33 -7.00
C ALA A 54 -0.55 -1.08 -7.74
N MET A 55 0.36 -0.19 -8.14
CA MET A 55 0.02 1.02 -8.91
C MET A 55 -0.63 0.67 -10.26
N GLY A 56 -0.13 -0.33 -10.98
CA GLY A 56 -0.72 -0.77 -12.24
C GLY A 56 -2.14 -1.32 -12.07
N VAL A 57 -2.37 -2.12 -11.02
CA VAL A 57 -3.70 -2.63 -10.68
C VAL A 57 -4.65 -1.49 -10.32
N ASP A 58 -4.22 -0.56 -9.47
CA ASP A 58 -5.04 0.59 -9.08
C ASP A 58 -5.33 1.49 -10.28
N ALA A 59 -4.37 1.76 -11.15
CA ALA A 59 -4.58 2.54 -12.36
C ALA A 59 -5.64 1.91 -13.28
N TYR A 60 -5.58 0.58 -13.46
CA TYR A 60 -6.58 -0.16 -14.24
C TYR A 60 -7.98 -0.08 -13.61
N ARG A 61 -8.07 -0.18 -12.27
CA ARG A 61 -9.33 -0.07 -11.52
C ARG A 61 -9.90 1.34 -11.51
N LEU A 62 -9.04 2.36 -11.46
CA LEU A 62 -9.43 3.77 -11.39
C LEU A 62 -9.91 4.31 -12.73
N ALA A 63 -9.28 3.93 -13.85
CA ALA A 63 -9.59 4.45 -15.17
C ALA A 63 -11.10 4.52 -15.50
N PRO A 64 -11.90 3.43 -15.33
CA PRO A 64 -13.34 3.49 -15.60
C PRO A 64 -14.14 4.30 -14.56
N ARG A 65 -13.58 4.55 -13.38
CA ARG A 65 -14.26 5.21 -12.25
C ARG A 65 -13.93 6.70 -12.13
N LEU A 66 -13.09 7.24 -13.00
CA LEU A 66 -12.75 8.66 -13.03
C LEU A 66 -13.97 9.59 -13.14
N PRO A 67 -15.03 9.29 -13.92
CA PRO A 67 -16.24 10.12 -13.93
C PRO A 67 -16.95 10.17 -12.57
N GLU A 68 -17.03 9.04 -11.86
CA GLU A 68 -17.63 8.97 -10.52
C GLU A 68 -16.83 9.79 -9.51
N LEU A 69 -15.51 9.63 -9.51
CA LEU A 69 -14.58 10.40 -8.65
C LEU A 69 -14.65 11.91 -8.92
N LYS A 70 -14.92 12.33 -10.17
CA LYS A 70 -15.13 13.74 -10.51
C LYS A 70 -16.48 14.26 -10.03
N ALA A 71 -17.52 13.43 -10.07
CA ALA A 71 -18.87 13.80 -9.69
C ALA A 71 -19.06 13.87 -8.16
N VAL A 72 -18.32 13.04 -7.41
CA VAL A 72 -18.44 12.93 -5.95
C VAL A 72 -17.07 13.17 -5.28
N PRO A 73 -16.74 14.40 -4.88
CA PRO A 73 -15.42 14.74 -4.32
C PRO A 73 -15.07 14.00 -3.02
N SER A 74 -16.06 13.50 -2.28
CA SER A 74 -15.87 12.71 -1.07
C SER A 74 -15.67 11.22 -1.33
N LEU A 75 -15.77 10.77 -2.58
CA LEU A 75 -15.64 9.35 -2.92
C LEU A 75 -14.20 8.89 -2.70
N GLN A 76 -14.07 7.78 -2.00
CA GLN A 76 -12.81 7.11 -1.74
C GLN A 76 -12.88 5.67 -2.26
N ILE A 77 -11.75 5.16 -2.73
CA ILE A 77 -11.63 3.79 -3.23
C ILE A 77 -10.47 3.13 -2.48
N ASP A 78 -10.73 1.98 -1.86
CA ASP A 78 -9.67 1.17 -1.28
C ASP A 78 -8.83 0.53 -2.40
N GLY A 79 -7.61 1.01 -2.53
CA GLY A 79 -6.62 0.56 -3.49
C GLY A 79 -5.51 -0.23 -2.85
N LEU A 80 -4.72 -0.89 -3.68
CA LEU A 80 -3.53 -1.63 -3.25
C LEU A 80 -2.36 -0.69 -2.94
N THR A 81 -2.44 0.57 -3.37
CA THR A 81 -1.51 1.66 -3.04
C THR A 81 -2.00 2.59 -1.92
N GLY A 82 -3.13 2.29 -1.28
CA GLY A 82 -3.73 3.09 -0.21
C GLY A 82 -5.20 3.39 -0.49
N THR A 83 -5.84 4.16 0.38
CA THR A 83 -7.17 4.71 0.09
C THR A 83 -7.01 5.88 -0.88
N LEU A 84 -7.71 5.82 -2.02
CA LEU A 84 -7.53 6.69 -3.17
C LEU A 84 -8.68 7.68 -3.28
N SER A 85 -8.37 8.96 -3.46
CA SER A 85 -9.34 10.03 -3.72
C SER A 85 -8.85 10.92 -4.85
N LEU A 86 -9.77 11.64 -5.51
CA LEU A 86 -9.44 12.62 -6.53
C LEU A 86 -9.56 14.03 -5.94
N ASN A 87 -8.44 14.76 -5.91
CA ASN A 87 -8.44 16.12 -5.39
C ASN A 87 -8.97 17.14 -6.42
N PRO A 88 -9.24 18.40 -6.02
CA PRO A 88 -9.77 19.43 -6.93
C PRO A 88 -8.88 19.74 -8.14
N THR A 89 -7.57 19.47 -8.06
CA THR A 89 -6.61 19.62 -9.18
C THR A 89 -6.57 18.40 -10.10
N GLN A 90 -7.53 17.47 -9.98
CA GLN A 90 -7.60 16.21 -10.71
C GLN A 90 -6.38 15.31 -10.50
N ARG A 91 -5.79 15.34 -9.30
CA ARG A 91 -4.71 14.43 -8.90
C ARG A 91 -5.23 13.38 -7.95
N ILE A 92 -4.78 12.14 -8.16
CA ILE A 92 -5.04 11.05 -7.22
C ILE A 92 -4.19 11.26 -5.96
N GLU A 93 -4.86 11.41 -4.83
CA GLU A 93 -4.25 11.39 -3.51
C GLU A 93 -4.37 10.00 -2.90
N ARG A 94 -3.39 9.66 -2.06
CA ARG A 94 -3.31 8.36 -1.40
C ARG A 94 -3.16 8.56 0.09
N GLN A 95 -4.09 8.02 0.85
CA GLN A 95 -3.93 7.85 2.29
C GLN A 95 -3.35 6.47 2.56
N LEU A 96 -2.12 6.46 3.07
CA LEU A 96 -1.39 5.22 3.39
C LEU A 96 -1.66 4.79 4.83
N GLN A 97 -1.58 3.48 5.06
CA GLN A 97 -1.65 2.92 6.40
C GLN A 97 -0.31 3.11 7.10
N TRP A 98 -0.37 3.42 8.39
CA TRP A 98 0.81 3.41 9.24
C TRP A 98 1.19 1.97 9.61
N ALA A 99 2.48 1.72 9.70
CA ALA A 99 3.05 0.49 10.22
C ALA A 99 4.21 0.81 11.17
N GLU A 100 4.56 -0.16 12.00
CA GLU A 100 5.64 -0.06 12.98
C GLU A 100 6.48 -1.33 12.94
N PHE A 101 7.80 -1.20 13.06
CA PHE A 101 8.66 -2.35 13.32
C PHE A 101 8.52 -2.79 14.78
N ARG A 102 8.10 -4.03 15.01
CA ARG A 102 8.01 -4.67 16.33
C ARG A 102 8.64 -6.04 16.29
N ASN A 103 9.62 -6.28 17.16
CA ASN A 103 10.40 -7.52 17.20
C ASN A 103 11.01 -7.89 15.83
N GLY A 104 11.52 -6.90 15.08
CA GLY A 104 12.11 -7.10 13.76
C GLY A 104 11.10 -7.45 12.66
N GLN A 105 9.82 -7.17 12.88
CA GLN A 105 8.76 -7.41 11.90
C GLN A 105 7.91 -6.16 11.70
N VAL A 106 7.53 -5.89 10.45
CA VAL A 106 6.57 -4.83 10.15
C VAL A 106 5.16 -5.26 10.54
N GLN A 107 4.50 -4.45 11.37
CA GLN A 107 3.11 -4.65 11.77
C GLN A 107 2.27 -3.41 11.41
N PRO A 108 1.13 -3.57 10.71
CA PRO A 108 0.20 -2.47 10.48
C PRO A 108 -0.31 -1.93 11.82
N LEU A 109 -0.33 -0.61 11.97
CA LEU A 109 -1.04 0.04 13.06
C LEU A 109 -2.51 0.11 12.64
N GLY A 110 -3.39 -0.54 13.41
CA GLY A 110 -4.83 -0.40 13.19
C GLY A 110 -5.22 1.08 13.20
N THR A 111 -6.27 1.44 12.47
CA THR A 111 -6.85 2.79 12.50
C THR A 111 -7.43 3.04 13.89
N SER A 112 -6.59 3.47 14.81
CA SER A 112 -7.02 4.03 16.08
C SER A 112 -7.54 5.43 15.73
N SER A 113 -8.84 5.64 15.91
CA SER A 113 -9.44 6.98 15.82
C SER A 113 -8.67 7.91 16.76
N PHE A 114 -7.95 8.87 16.20
CA PHE A 114 -7.56 10.07 16.94
C PHE A 114 -8.75 11.03 16.95
#